data_AF-A0A9E6ZB29-F1
#
_entry.id   AF-A0A9E6ZB29-F1
#
_cell.length_a   1.000
_cell.length_b   1.000
_cell.length_c   1.000
_cell.angle_alpha   90.00
_cell.angle_beta   90.00
_cell.angle_gamma   90.00
#
_symmetry.space_group_name_H-M   'P 1'
#
loop_
_entity.id
_entity.type
_entity.pdbx_description
1 polymer ?
#
loop_
_entity_poly.entity_id
_entity_poly.type
_entity_poly.pdbx_seq_one_letter_code
_entity_poly.pdbx_strand_id
1 'polypeptide(L)'
;MGLKNALQEAEGTAQEGVKPEGAIARCPLCRKDTLHAFRPFCSHKCKMVDLYRWVSGHYVIPGDPEQVLEKEKEEALEEWQEGGQDGPL
;
A
#
# COMPACT_ATOMS: atom_id res chain seq x y z
N MET A 1 -61.87 -10.02 5.74
CA MET A 1 -61.20 -9.20 4.70
C MET A 1 -60.31 -8.18 5.41
N GLY A 2 -59.01 -8.18 5.11
CA GLY A 2 -58.11 -7.11 5.52
C GLY A 2 -57.34 -7.32 6.82
N LEU A 3 -56.21 -8.02 6.76
CA LEU A 3 -54.98 -7.55 7.38
C LEU A 3 -53.87 -7.72 6.34
N LYS A 4 -53.15 -6.62 6.17
CA LYS A 4 -52.30 -6.32 5.01
C LYS A 4 -50.90 -6.90 5.20
N ASN A 5 -50.27 -7.18 4.06
CA ASN A 5 -48.83 -7.31 3.81
C ASN A 5 -47.91 -6.65 4.85
N ALA A 6 -46.81 -7.33 5.17
CA ALA A 6 -45.44 -6.79 5.10
C ALA A 6 -44.44 -7.87 5.53
N LEU A 7 -43.95 -8.68 4.58
CA LEU A 7 -42.66 -9.34 4.70
C LEU A 7 -41.81 -8.86 3.54
N GLN A 8 -41.40 -7.60 3.64
CA GLN A 8 -40.37 -7.00 2.83
C GLN A 8 -39.20 -6.65 3.78
N GLU A 9 -38.00 -7.09 3.38
CA GLU A 9 -36.63 -6.64 3.76
C GLU A 9 -36.08 -7.09 5.12
N ALA A 10 -35.13 -8.02 5.05
CA ALA A 10 -34.01 -8.10 5.98
C ALA A 10 -32.74 -7.67 5.22
N GLU A 11 -32.70 -6.40 4.85
CA GLU A 11 -31.46 -5.71 4.50
C GLU A 11 -30.80 -5.19 5.79
N GLY A 12 -29.49 -5.41 5.93
CA GLY A 12 -28.62 -4.64 6.80
C GLY A 12 -28.39 -5.19 8.22
N THR A 13 -27.18 -5.69 8.48
CA THR A 13 -26.16 -4.87 9.15
C THR A 13 -24.77 -5.46 8.85
N ALA A 14 -23.99 -4.73 8.06
CA ALA A 14 -22.54 -4.89 8.04
C ALA A 14 -22.03 -4.44 9.40
N GLN A 15 -21.63 -5.39 10.26
CA GLN A 15 -21.09 -5.09 11.57
C GLN A 15 -19.59 -4.80 11.44
N GLU A 16 -19.18 -3.64 11.98
CA GLU A 16 -17.82 -3.13 12.07
C GLU A 16 -16.76 -4.21 12.35
N GLY A 17 -15.67 -4.12 11.59
CA GLY A 17 -14.57 -5.07 11.59
C GLY A 17 -13.88 -5.24 12.94
N VAL A 18 -14.09 -6.40 13.55
CA VAL A 18 -13.21 -6.94 14.57
C VAL A 18 -11.87 -7.29 13.92
N LYS A 19 -10.79 -6.57 14.26
CA LYS A 19 -9.42 -6.90 13.88
C LYS A 19 -9.01 -8.18 14.64
N PRO A 20 -8.61 -9.28 13.98
CA PRO A 20 -8.23 -10.48 14.71
C PRO A 20 -6.88 -10.26 15.42
N GLU A 21 -6.91 -9.97 16.72
CA GLU A 21 -5.74 -10.14 17.58
C GLU A 21 -5.36 -11.64 17.58
N GLY A 22 -4.29 -11.98 16.86
CA GLY A 22 -3.74 -13.34 16.79
C GLY A 22 -3.64 -13.97 15.40
N ALA A 23 -3.98 -13.25 14.33
CA ALA A 23 -3.76 -13.76 12.98
C ALA A 23 -2.25 -13.95 12.71
N ILE A 24 -1.85 -15.19 12.39
CA ILE A 24 -0.48 -15.48 11.95
C ILE A 24 -0.25 -14.73 10.63
N ALA A 25 0.61 -13.71 10.67
CA ALA A 25 0.99 -12.97 9.47
C ALA A 25 1.57 -13.94 8.43
N ARG A 26 1.19 -13.76 7.16
CA ARG A 26 1.65 -14.60 6.04
C ARG A 26 2.82 -13.92 5.34
N CYS A 27 3.81 -14.71 4.95
CA CYS A 27 4.98 -14.24 4.22
C CYS A 27 4.55 -13.60 2.89
N PRO A 28 4.97 -12.36 2.58
CA PRO A 28 4.54 -11.66 1.36
C PRO A 28 5.09 -12.32 0.09
N LEU A 29 6.17 -13.09 0.19
CA LEU A 29 6.80 -13.72 -0.97
C LEU A 29 6.25 -15.10 -1.32
N CYS A 30 5.88 -15.91 -0.33
CA CYS A 30 5.50 -17.31 -0.55
C CYS A 30 4.22 -17.74 0.17
N ARG A 31 3.60 -16.83 0.93
CA ARG A 31 2.33 -17.03 1.65
C ARG A 31 2.35 -18.12 2.72
N LYS A 32 3.52 -18.61 3.14
CA LYS A 32 3.67 -19.47 4.33
C LYS A 32 3.54 -18.67 5.62
N ASP A 33 3.27 -19.34 6.72
CA ASP A 33 3.22 -18.72 8.05
C ASP A 33 4.56 -18.08 8.42
N THR A 34 4.49 -16.89 9.02
CA THR A 34 5.68 -16.19 9.49
C THR A 34 6.23 -16.81 10.77
N LEU A 35 7.56 -16.83 10.88
CA LEU A 35 8.25 -17.14 12.12
C LEU A 35 8.63 -15.83 12.79
N HIS A 36 8.49 -15.74 14.12
CA HIS A 36 8.76 -14.52 14.88
C HIS A 36 10.13 -13.90 14.55
N ALA A 37 11.18 -14.72 14.45
CA ALA A 37 12.54 -14.30 14.15
C ALA A 37 12.72 -13.73 12.73
N PHE A 38 11.81 -14.03 11.79
CA PHE A 38 11.94 -13.66 10.37
C PHE A 38 10.82 -12.75 9.86
N ARG A 39 9.90 -12.30 10.73
CA ARG A 39 8.81 -11.39 10.32
C ARG A 39 9.35 -10.18 9.57
N PRO A 40 8.72 -9.77 8.45
CA PRO A 40 7.44 -10.24 7.90
C PRO A 40 7.53 -11.53 7.03
N PHE A 41 8.65 -12.22 7.00
CA PHE A 41 8.89 -13.42 6.18
C PHE A 41 8.80 -14.73 6.98
N CYS A 42 8.74 -15.86 6.26
CA CYS A 42 8.74 -17.18 6.88
C CYS A 42 10.15 -17.75 7.16
N SER A 43 11.21 -17.15 6.61
CA SER A 43 12.58 -17.68 6.70
C SER A 43 13.64 -16.67 6.27
N HIS A 44 14.91 -16.94 6.61
CA HIS A 44 16.07 -16.23 6.07
C HIS A 44 16.10 -16.22 4.53
N LYS A 45 15.78 -17.35 3.88
CA LYS A 45 15.75 -17.44 2.41
C LYS A 45 14.79 -16.41 1.79
N CYS A 46 13.57 -16.29 2.32
CA CYS A 46 12.61 -15.30 1.84
C CYS A 46 13.10 -13.86 2.07
N LYS A 47 13.67 -13.55 3.23
CA LYS A 47 14.28 -12.22 3.47
C LYS A 47 15.35 -11.87 2.44
N MET A 48 16.21 -12.82 2.09
CA MET A 48 17.27 -12.61 1.09
C MET A 48 16.72 -12.45 -0.33
N VAL A 49 15.68 -13.20 -0.70
CA VAL A 49 15.00 -13.03 -2.00
C VAL A 49 14.34 -11.66 -2.11
N ASP A 50 13.72 -11.18 -1.04
CA ASP A 50 13.14 -9.83 -1.01
C ASP A 50 14.23 -8.79 -1.25
N LEU A 51 15.33 -8.87 -0.49
CA LEU A 51 16.46 -7.96 -0.64
C LEU A 51 17.03 -7.98 -2.06
N TYR A 52 17.18 -9.16 -2.67
CA TYR A 52 17.61 -9.27 -4.06
C TYR A 52 16.66 -8.52 -5.02
N ARG A 53 15.34 -8.65 -4.82
CA ARG A 53 14.33 -7.95 -5.63
C ARG A 53 14.45 -6.43 -5.50
N TRP A 54 14.74 -5.94 -4.31
CA TRP A 54 15.02 -4.52 -4.08
C TRP A 54 16.24 -4.05 -4.87
N VAL A 55 17.40 -4.69 -4.66
CA VAL A 55 18.66 -4.22 -5.26
C VAL A 55 18.71 -4.41 -6.78
N SER A 56 17.94 -5.35 -7.31
CA SER A 56 17.86 -5.61 -8.75
C SER A 56 16.80 -4.74 -9.45
N GLY A 57 16.12 -3.85 -8.74
CA GLY A 57 15.10 -2.97 -9.31
C GLY A 57 13.82 -3.67 -9.76
N HIS A 58 13.47 -4.82 -9.17
CA HIS A 58 12.24 -5.54 -9.52
C HIS A 58 10.97 -4.87 -8.97
N TYR A 59 11.10 -4.01 -7.97
CA TYR A 59 9.98 -3.21 -7.46
C TYR A 59 9.89 -1.92 -8.28
N VAL A 60 8.77 -1.79 -9.00
CA VAL A 60 8.49 -0.65 -9.87
C VAL A 60 7.24 0.06 -9.36
N ILE A 61 7.33 1.38 -9.21
CA ILE A 61 6.17 2.22 -8.95
C ILE A 61 5.51 2.49 -10.31
N PRO A 62 4.23 2.13 -10.51
CA PRO A 62 3.54 2.39 -11.76
C PRO A 62 3.39 3.90 -11.97
N GLY A 63 3.74 4.37 -13.16
CA GLY A 63 3.68 5.77 -13.56
C GLY A 63 4.37 5.97 -14.90
N ASP A 64 4.03 7.07 -15.56
CA ASP A 64 4.77 7.52 -16.75
C ASP A 64 5.97 8.36 -16.29
N PRO A 65 7.21 7.91 -16.54
CA PRO A 65 8.40 8.65 -16.12
C PRO A 65 8.44 10.07 -16.67
N GLU A 66 7.94 10.30 -17.88
CA GLU A 66 7.96 11.63 -18.50
C GLU A 66 7.02 12.59 -17.79
N GLN A 67 5.84 12.11 -17.38
CA GLN A 67 4.89 12.92 -16.60
C GLN A 67 5.40 13.24 -15.21
N VAL A 68 6.10 12.30 -14.55
CA VAL A 68 6.73 12.55 -13.25
C VAL A 68 7.81 13.61 -13.37
N LEU A 69 8.68 13.49 -14.37
CA LEU A 69 9.75 14.45 -14.62
C LEU A 69 9.22 15.84 -14.99
N GLU A 70 8.15 15.92 -15.78
CA GLU A 70 7.55 17.19 -16.15
C GLU A 70 6.95 17.88 -14.93
N LYS A 71 6.24 17.13 -14.08
CA LYS A 71 5.71 17.65 -12.82
C LYS A 71 6.83 18.12 -11.87
N GLU A 72 7.89 17.33 -11.70
CA GLU A 72 9.05 17.72 -10.89
C GLU A 72 9.73 18.99 -11.42
N LYS A 73 9.79 19.17 -12.74
CA LYS A 73 10.30 20.41 -13.36
C LYS A 73 9.37 21.59 -13.12
N GLU A 74 8.06 21.42 -13.30
CA GLU A 74 7.05 22.46 -13.07
C GLU A 74 7.11 22.94 -11.61
N GLU A 75 7.10 22.00 -10.65
CA GLU A 75 7.26 22.28 -9.22
C GLU A 75 8.58 23.02 -8.92
N ALA A 76 9.69 22.59 -9.53
CA ALA A 76 10.96 23.28 -9.38
C ALA A 76 10.89 24.71 -9.96
N LEU A 77 10.35 24.89 -11.18
CA LEU A 77 10.23 26.20 -11.83
C LEU A 77 9.39 27.18 -11.01
N GLU A 78 8.30 26.71 -10.40
CA GLU A 78 7.47 27.50 -9.48
C GLU A 78 8.25 27.91 -8.23
N GLU A 79 9.02 27.00 -7.63
CA GLU A 79 9.92 27.32 -6.51
C GLU A 79 10.95 28.40 -6.89
N TRP A 80 11.56 28.30 -8.07
CA TRP A 80 12.49 29.32 -8.59
C TRP A 80 11.81 30.66 -8.87
N GLN A 81 10.52 30.67 -9.21
CA GLN A 81 9.78 31.90 -9.55
C GLN A 81 9.22 32.65 -8.33
N GLU A 82 8.86 31.95 -7.25
CA GLU A 82 8.25 32.57 -6.06
C GLU A 82 9.26 32.93 -4.94
N GLY A 83 10.49 32.41 -4.99
CA GLY A 83 11.51 32.49 -3.92
C GLY A 83 12.75 33.34 -4.21
N GLY A 84 12.65 34.44 -4.97
CA GLY A 84 13.80 35.29 -5.27
C GLY A 84 14.45 35.96 -4.04
N GLN A 85 15.48 35.34 -3.45
CA GLN A 85 16.74 35.89 -2.92
C GLN A 85 17.50 34.76 -2.19
N ASP A 86 18.72 34.45 -2.62
CA ASP A 86 19.65 33.43 -2.07
C ASP A 86 19.64 32.04 -2.78
N GLY A 87 19.98 32.02 -4.08
CA GLY A 87 20.33 30.78 -4.80
C GLY A 87 21.72 30.23 -4.43
N PRO A 88 22.05 28.97 -4.80
CA PRO A 88 23.30 28.32 -4.37
C PRO A 88 24.54 29.01 -4.96
N LEU A 89 25.57 29.21 -4.12
CA LEU A 89 26.90 29.73 -4.52
C LEU A 89 27.64 28.80 -5.49
#